data_AF-A0A7Y3PLR4-F1
#
_entry.id   AF-A0A7Y3PLR4-F1
#
_cell.length_a   1.000
_cell.length_b   1.000
_cell.length_c   1.000
_cell.angle_alpha   90.00
_cell.angle_beta   90.00
_cell.angle_gamma   90.00
#
_symmetry.space_group_name_H-M   'P 1'
#
loop_
_entity.id
_entity.type
_entity.pdbx_description
1 polymer ?
#
loop_
_entity_poly.entity_id
_entity_poly.type
_entity_poly.pdbx_seq_one_letter_code
_entity_poly.pdbx_strand_id
1 'polypeptide(L)'
;MKIPSHHATTAHLGAIFPFFSENHMLAKSVVIGSNLFGGTFCFDPFEMYANGVISNPNMVVFGQIGMGKSSFIKTYLFRQSIFGRKAWIIDPKGEYSQLAVALNCQPIILRPNGRIKLNPLELGTSDLLVALVESGMKRGLRPIERAGMDISLSIAKAKAKDANLHHATLPMVLNELLDPNESFSSSLFIDQGELKKEIKEIALELRRMVSGDLRGMFDGPTSRGVTPKAKCVVIDLSNLYSSHSLSAVMACATSWLQSEMIERERDGGLFMVIDEAWAVLEDIGVSKWLQKSFKLARSYGVSNIAVMHRFSDLLSGGESGSVQEKLG
;
A
#
# COMPACT_ATOMS: atom_id res chain seq x y z
N MET A 1 30.28 32.78 58.70
CA MET A 1 30.74 33.15 57.33
C MET A 1 29.65 32.71 56.36
N LYS A 2 28.85 33.63 55.80
CA LYS A 2 27.80 33.30 54.82
C LYS A 2 28.47 33.12 53.45
N ILE A 3 28.45 31.91 52.91
CA ILE A 3 28.92 31.66 51.55
C ILE A 3 27.91 32.30 50.59
N PRO A 4 28.34 33.12 49.61
CA PRO A 4 27.43 33.72 48.64
C PRO A 4 26.74 32.63 47.81
N SER A 5 25.46 32.85 47.47
CA SER A 5 24.73 31.95 46.58
C SER A 5 25.40 31.94 45.21
N HIS A 6 25.69 30.75 44.69
CA HIS A 6 26.16 30.62 43.31
C HIS A 6 25.00 30.91 42.36
N HIS A 7 25.13 31.97 41.56
CA HIS A 7 24.23 32.28 40.47
C HIS A 7 24.88 31.83 39.16
N ALA A 8 24.23 30.91 38.45
CA ALA A 8 24.63 30.46 37.12
C ALA A 8 23.41 30.48 36.19
N THR A 9 23.61 30.84 34.93
CA THR A 9 22.56 30.76 33.92
C THR A 9 22.26 29.30 33.57
N THR A 10 21.04 28.97 33.15
CA THR A 10 20.62 27.61 32.76
C THR A 10 21.56 26.97 31.74
N ALA A 11 22.10 27.76 30.80
CA ALA A 11 23.09 27.32 29.81
C ALA A 11 24.43 26.85 30.41
N HIS A 12 24.90 27.47 31.51
CA HIS A 12 26.14 27.09 32.19
C HIS A 12 25.94 25.91 33.15
N LEU A 13 24.74 25.77 33.74
CA LEU A 13 24.36 24.59 34.53
C LEU A 13 24.25 23.32 33.66
N GLY A 14 23.87 23.46 32.38
CA GLY A 14 23.85 22.34 31.42
C GLY A 14 25.20 21.65 31.21
N ALA A 15 26.32 22.36 31.40
CA ALA A 15 27.66 21.79 31.31
C ALA A 15 28.10 21.02 32.57
N ILE A 16 27.45 21.27 33.72
CA ILE A 16 27.77 20.67 35.02
C ILE A 16 26.92 19.40 35.26
N PHE A 17 25.95 19.12 34.38
CA PHE A 17 25.07 17.96 34.45
C PHE A 17 25.38 16.94 33.33
N PRO A 18 26.45 16.14 33.44
CA PRO A 18 26.83 15.15 32.42
C PRO A 18 25.86 13.96 32.31
N PHE A 19 24.79 13.93 33.11
CA PHE A 19 23.80 12.85 33.16
C PHE A 19 22.39 13.30 32.76
N PHE A 20 22.24 14.36 31.97
CA PHE A 20 21.00 14.56 31.22
C PHE A 20 20.98 13.60 30.01
N SER A 21 21.00 12.29 30.28
CA SER A 21 20.59 11.32 29.26
C SER A 21 19.07 11.33 29.23
N GLU A 22 18.47 11.79 28.13
CA GLU A 22 17.07 11.50 27.86
C GLU A 22 16.84 9.98 28.00
N ASN A 23 15.65 9.64 28.51
CA ASN A 23 15.22 8.31 28.95
C ASN A 23 15.84 7.14 28.16
N HIS A 24 16.21 6.11 28.91
CA HIS A 24 16.86 4.91 28.40
C HIS A 24 16.15 4.37 27.17
N MET A 25 16.91 4.29 26.08
CA MET A 25 16.53 3.70 24.82
C MET A 25 15.77 2.38 25.02
N LEU A 26 14.71 2.17 24.23
CA LEU A 26 14.29 0.82 23.93
C LEU A 26 15.48 0.12 23.25
N ALA A 27 16.05 -0.91 23.88
CA ALA A 27 17.28 -1.58 23.47
C ALA A 27 17.24 -2.23 22.07
N LYS A 28 16.12 -2.10 21.34
CA LYS A 28 15.86 -2.63 20.00
C LYS A 28 15.32 -1.56 19.04
N SER A 29 15.91 -0.35 19.04
CA SER A 29 15.48 0.72 18.13
C SER A 29 16.54 1.09 17.12
N VAL A 30 16.11 1.43 15.91
CA VAL A 30 16.99 1.89 14.81
C VAL A 30 17.32 3.37 14.97
N VAL A 31 18.61 3.71 14.87
CA VAL A 31 19.06 5.10 14.82
C VAL A 31 18.59 5.77 13.52
N ILE A 32 17.88 6.89 13.67
CA ILE A 32 17.49 7.77 12.56
C ILE A 32 18.50 8.92 12.42
N GLY A 33 18.83 9.59 13.52
CA GLY A 33 19.68 10.77 13.53
C GLY A 33 19.97 11.28 14.94
N SER A 34 20.23 12.57 15.09
CA SER A 34 20.44 13.24 16.39
C SER A 34 19.25 14.13 16.74
N ASN A 35 18.94 14.24 18.04
CA ASN A 35 18.02 15.26 18.56
C ASN A 35 18.72 16.64 18.62
N LEU A 36 17.96 17.70 18.94
CA LEU A 36 18.49 19.07 19.03
C LEU A 36 19.52 19.29 20.16
N PHE A 37 19.61 18.35 21.10
CA PHE A 37 20.50 18.40 22.25
C PHE A 37 21.73 17.49 22.10
N GLY A 38 21.96 16.93 20.89
CA GLY A 38 23.11 16.06 20.60
C GLY A 38 22.93 14.59 21.01
N GLY A 39 21.78 14.22 21.56
CA GLY A 39 21.40 12.83 21.82
C GLY A 39 21.02 12.09 20.53
N THR A 40 21.04 10.76 20.57
CA THR A 40 20.65 9.93 19.43
C THR A 40 19.14 9.76 19.38
N PHE A 41 18.53 10.03 18.22
CA PHE A 41 17.12 9.76 17.96
C PHE A 41 16.96 8.37 17.31
N CYS A 42 16.28 7.47 18.02
CA CYS A 42 15.98 6.12 17.58
C CYS A 42 14.48 5.89 17.48
N PHE A 43 14.06 5.08 16.51
CA PHE A 43 12.64 4.79 16.31
C PHE A 43 12.46 3.36 15.75
N ASP A 44 11.70 2.54 16.46
CA ASP A 44 11.11 1.30 15.94
C ASP A 44 9.63 1.28 16.35
N PRO A 45 8.70 1.40 15.38
CA PRO A 45 7.28 1.50 15.67
C PRO A 45 6.70 0.20 16.25
N PHE A 46 7.32 -0.95 16.00
CA PHE A 46 6.85 -2.22 16.54
C PHE A 46 7.18 -2.34 18.03
N GLU A 47 8.42 -2.00 18.42
CA GLU A 47 8.81 -1.98 19.83
C GLU A 47 8.05 -0.90 20.59
N MET A 48 7.91 0.31 20.03
CA MET A 48 7.17 1.39 20.67
C MET A 48 5.69 1.06 20.83
N TYR A 49 5.08 0.40 19.84
CA TYR A 49 3.68 -0.03 19.92
C TYR A 49 3.50 -1.15 20.96
N ALA A 50 4.39 -2.14 20.97
CA ALA A 50 4.35 -3.24 21.93
C ALA A 50 4.51 -2.76 23.39
N ASN A 51 5.30 -1.70 23.59
CA ASN A 51 5.50 -1.07 24.91
C ASN A 51 4.47 0.02 25.25
N GLY A 52 3.43 0.22 24.42
CA GLY A 52 2.37 1.20 24.67
C GLY A 52 2.78 2.67 24.54
N VAL A 53 3.96 2.95 23.97
CA VAL A 53 4.47 4.33 23.76
C VAL A 53 3.71 5.02 22.63
N ILE A 54 3.31 4.28 21.60
CA ILE A 54 2.49 4.77 20.49
C ILE A 54 1.23 3.92 20.35
N SER A 55 0.14 4.55 19.91
CA SER A 55 -1.14 3.88 19.70
C SER A 55 -1.32 3.33 18.27
N ASN A 56 -0.40 3.64 17.34
CA ASN A 56 -0.44 3.22 15.96
C ASN A 56 0.99 3.16 15.37
N PRO A 57 1.42 2.03 14.77
CA PRO A 57 2.75 1.89 14.20
C PRO A 57 2.90 2.51 12.79
N ASN A 58 1.83 2.99 12.16
CA ASN A 58 1.87 3.58 10.82
C ASN A 58 2.61 4.93 10.83
N MET A 59 3.28 5.23 9.72
CA MET A 59 4.08 6.43 9.52
C MET A 59 3.63 7.18 8.26
N VAL A 60 3.75 8.51 8.29
CA VAL A 60 3.66 9.35 7.10
C VAL A 60 4.96 10.13 7.00
N VAL A 61 5.60 10.10 5.83
CA VAL A 61 6.87 10.77 5.58
C VAL A 61 6.68 11.78 4.47
N PHE A 62 6.85 13.05 4.79
CA PHE A 62 6.64 14.15 3.86
C PHE A 62 7.84 15.11 3.83
N GLY A 63 7.95 15.85 2.74
CA GLY A 63 9.05 16.77 2.49
C GLY A 63 9.15 17.09 1.02
N GLN A 64 9.63 18.29 0.70
CA GLN A 64 9.78 18.73 -0.69
C GLN A 64 10.67 17.77 -1.50
N ILE A 65 10.56 17.84 -2.83
CA ILE A 65 11.44 17.11 -3.74
C ILE A 65 12.90 17.46 -3.42
N GLY A 66 13.79 16.46 -3.39
CA GLY A 66 15.20 16.66 -3.07
C GLY A 66 15.56 16.70 -1.57
N MET A 67 14.58 16.68 -0.65
CA MET A 67 14.86 16.76 0.80
C MET A 67 15.24 15.42 1.45
N GLY A 68 15.71 14.44 0.66
CA GLY A 68 16.25 13.19 1.18
C GLY A 68 15.23 12.17 1.73
N LYS A 69 13.94 12.26 1.37
CA LYS A 69 12.90 11.28 1.78
C LYS A 69 13.29 9.84 1.43
N SER A 70 13.58 9.58 0.17
CA SER A 70 13.97 8.23 -0.29
C SER A 70 15.28 7.77 0.34
N SER A 71 16.24 8.69 0.55
CA SER A 71 17.49 8.38 1.28
C SER A 71 17.21 7.96 2.72
N PHE A 72 16.32 8.68 3.40
CA PHE A 72 15.87 8.37 4.75
C PHE A 72 15.19 7.00 4.80
N ILE A 73 14.17 6.77 3.97
CA ILE A 73 13.44 5.49 3.95
C ILE A 73 14.39 4.32 3.66
N LYS A 74 15.24 4.41 2.62
CA LYS A 74 16.19 3.33 2.30
C LYS A 74 17.11 3.00 3.46
N THR A 75 17.70 4.03 4.07
CA THR A 75 18.63 3.85 5.19
C THR A 75 17.92 3.31 6.42
N TYR A 76 16.72 3.81 6.70
CA TYR A 76 15.88 3.36 7.80
C TYR A 76 15.49 1.88 7.64
N LEU A 77 14.94 1.48 6.48
CA LEU A 77 14.54 0.11 6.20
C LEU A 77 15.72 -0.86 6.19
N PHE A 78 16.87 -0.45 5.63
CA PHE A 78 18.09 -1.25 5.67
C PHE A 78 18.51 -1.55 7.11
N ARG A 79 18.56 -0.53 7.98
CA ARG A 79 18.88 -0.72 9.40
C ARG A 79 17.82 -1.56 10.12
N GLN A 80 16.55 -1.37 9.81
CA GLN A 80 15.45 -2.17 10.37
C GLN A 80 15.57 -3.66 10.01
N SER A 81 16.09 -3.97 8.83
CA SER A 81 16.33 -5.36 8.42
C SER A 81 17.34 -6.10 9.31
N ILE A 82 18.28 -5.39 9.94
CA ILE A 82 19.24 -5.95 10.90
C ILE A 82 18.51 -6.46 12.15
N PHE A 83 17.41 -5.80 12.53
CA PHE A 83 16.53 -6.22 13.63
C PHE A 83 15.45 -7.22 13.18
N GLY A 84 15.62 -7.83 12.01
CA GLY A 84 14.70 -8.85 11.48
C GLY A 84 13.39 -8.29 10.94
N ARG A 85 13.26 -6.96 10.76
CA ARG A 85 12.08 -6.37 10.12
C ARG A 85 12.13 -6.62 8.61
N LYS A 86 10.97 -6.85 8.00
CA LYS A 86 10.84 -7.02 6.54
C LYS A 86 10.28 -5.74 5.93
N ALA A 87 10.55 -5.50 4.64
CA ALA A 87 10.09 -4.29 3.96
C ALA A 87 9.55 -4.58 2.55
N TRP A 88 8.28 -4.26 2.32
CA TRP A 88 7.62 -4.37 1.02
C TRP A 88 7.30 -2.98 0.50
N ILE A 89 7.73 -2.66 -0.72
CA ILE A 89 7.71 -1.30 -1.26
C ILE A 89 7.01 -1.30 -2.62
N ILE A 90 6.02 -0.44 -2.77
CA ILE A 90 5.52 0.03 -4.07
C ILE A 90 6.36 1.24 -4.47
N ASP A 91 7.09 1.13 -5.58
CA ASP A 91 8.12 2.08 -6.00
C ASP A 91 7.82 2.65 -7.40
N PRO A 92 7.00 3.72 -7.50
CA PRO A 92 6.71 4.39 -8.77
C PRO A 92 7.92 5.02 -9.46
N LYS A 93 8.99 5.33 -8.72
CA LYS A 93 10.18 6.02 -9.27
C LYS A 93 11.35 5.09 -9.57
N GLY A 94 11.33 3.85 -9.09
CA GLY A 94 12.42 2.88 -9.23
C GLY A 94 13.62 3.15 -8.30
N GLU A 95 13.46 3.97 -7.26
CA GLU A 95 14.56 4.40 -6.38
C GLU A 95 14.96 3.37 -5.31
N TYR A 96 14.11 2.38 -5.06
CA TYR A 96 14.25 1.35 -4.03
C TYR A 96 14.77 0.02 -4.58
N SER A 97 14.85 -0.16 -5.90
CA SER A 97 15.42 -1.36 -6.52
C SER A 97 16.84 -1.68 -6.00
N GLN A 98 17.65 -0.66 -5.71
CA GLN A 98 18.98 -0.82 -5.09
C GLN A 98 18.92 -1.32 -3.64
N LEU A 99 17.87 -0.97 -2.87
CA LEU A 99 17.67 -1.48 -1.52
C LEU A 99 17.39 -2.98 -1.54
N ALA A 100 16.54 -3.44 -2.46
CA ALA A 100 16.31 -4.87 -2.65
C ALA A 100 17.62 -5.61 -2.93
N VAL A 101 18.43 -5.10 -3.88
CA VAL A 101 19.73 -5.68 -4.22
C VAL A 101 20.68 -5.71 -3.01
N ALA A 102 20.76 -4.61 -2.24
CA ALA A 102 21.59 -4.53 -1.03
C ALA A 102 21.15 -5.53 0.05
N LEU A 103 19.89 -5.93 0.06
CA LEU A 103 19.32 -6.96 0.94
C LEU A 103 19.31 -8.36 0.31
N ASN A 104 20.06 -8.57 -0.78
CA ASN A 104 20.14 -9.82 -1.55
C ASN A 104 18.78 -10.29 -2.09
N CYS A 105 17.91 -9.35 -2.47
CA CYS A 105 16.60 -9.59 -3.03
C CYS A 105 16.55 -9.08 -4.48
N GLN A 106 15.74 -9.71 -5.34
CA GLN A 106 15.52 -9.22 -6.70
C GLN A 106 14.27 -8.33 -6.74
N PRO A 107 14.35 -7.11 -7.31
CA PRO A 107 13.17 -6.28 -7.49
C PRO A 107 12.24 -6.87 -8.56
N ILE A 108 10.94 -6.71 -8.35
CA ILE A 108 9.87 -7.10 -9.27
C ILE A 108 9.61 -5.90 -10.18
N ILE A 109 10.11 -5.94 -11.41
CA ILE A 109 9.97 -4.83 -12.35
C ILE A 109 8.75 -5.06 -13.25
N LEU A 110 7.70 -4.26 -13.05
CA LEU A 110 6.49 -4.32 -13.87
C LEU A 110 6.59 -3.39 -15.07
N ARG A 111 6.22 -3.92 -16.22
CA ARG A 111 6.22 -3.21 -17.50
C ARG A 111 5.01 -3.68 -18.32
N PRO A 112 4.36 -2.80 -19.08
CA PRO A 112 3.36 -3.21 -20.07
C PRO A 112 3.93 -4.27 -21.01
N ASN A 113 3.19 -5.36 -21.22
CA ASN A 113 3.64 -6.53 -22.01
C ASN A 113 4.97 -7.16 -21.51
N GLY A 114 5.32 -6.96 -20.24
CA GLY A 114 6.46 -7.58 -19.61
C GLY A 114 6.31 -9.09 -19.42
N ARG A 115 7.39 -9.74 -18.98
CA ARG A 115 7.39 -11.18 -18.66
C ARG A 115 6.77 -11.49 -17.30
N ILE A 116 6.78 -10.53 -16.39
CA ILE A 116 6.30 -10.69 -15.02
C ILE A 116 4.87 -10.19 -14.94
N LYS A 117 3.99 -11.06 -14.45
CA LYS A 117 2.61 -10.79 -14.08
C LYS A 117 2.41 -11.00 -12.60
N LEU A 118 1.57 -10.18 -11.99
CA LEU A 118 1.04 -10.37 -10.63
C LEU A 118 -0.46 -10.50 -10.73
N ASN A 119 -1.07 -11.44 -10.00
CA ASN A 119 -2.51 -11.57 -9.97
C ASN A 119 -3.08 -10.74 -8.81
N PRO A 120 -3.76 -9.61 -9.08
CA PRO A 120 -4.25 -8.76 -8.00
C PRO A 120 -5.51 -9.32 -7.32
N LEU A 121 -6.10 -10.40 -7.86
CA LEU A 121 -7.28 -11.08 -7.31
C LEU A 121 -6.95 -12.23 -6.36
N GLU A 122 -5.69 -12.40 -5.95
CA GLU A 122 -5.31 -13.46 -5.01
C GLU A 122 -5.99 -13.35 -3.64
N LEU A 123 -6.23 -12.11 -3.16
CA LEU A 123 -7.08 -11.86 -1.99
C LEU A 123 -8.51 -12.37 -2.17
N GLY A 124 -8.96 -12.52 -3.41
CA GLY A 124 -10.29 -13.00 -3.75
C GLY A 124 -11.42 -12.05 -3.33
N THR A 125 -11.17 -10.77 -3.11
CA THR A 125 -12.21 -9.79 -2.78
C THR A 125 -12.59 -8.98 -4.01
N SER A 126 -13.87 -8.60 -4.09
CA SER A 126 -14.38 -7.69 -5.12
C SER A 126 -14.07 -6.22 -4.82
N ASP A 127 -13.64 -5.91 -3.59
CA ASP A 127 -13.32 -4.55 -3.16
C ASP A 127 -12.32 -3.85 -4.11
N LEU A 128 -11.29 -4.57 -4.59
CA LEU A 128 -10.35 -4.03 -5.58
C LEU A 128 -11.05 -3.77 -6.92
N LEU A 129 -11.82 -4.74 -7.42
CA LEU A 129 -12.51 -4.61 -8.71
C LEU A 129 -13.45 -3.42 -8.73
N VAL A 130 -14.20 -3.24 -7.64
CA VAL A 130 -15.06 -2.08 -7.43
C VAL A 130 -14.22 -0.80 -7.45
N ALA A 131 -13.14 -0.73 -6.67
CA ALA A 131 -12.31 0.47 -6.59
C ALA A 131 -11.72 0.87 -7.95
N LEU A 132 -11.25 -0.12 -8.71
CA LEU A 132 -10.72 0.06 -10.06
C LEU A 132 -11.80 0.58 -11.03
N VAL A 133 -12.99 -0.01 -11.03
CA VAL A 133 -14.05 0.44 -11.93
C VAL A 133 -14.59 1.81 -11.51
N GLU A 134 -14.81 2.07 -10.22
CA GLU A 134 -15.25 3.39 -9.73
C GLU A 134 -14.25 4.50 -10.06
N SER A 135 -12.95 4.19 -9.95
CA SER A 135 -11.83 5.03 -10.39
C SER A 135 -11.95 5.40 -11.88
N GLY A 136 -12.07 4.39 -12.75
CA GLY A 136 -12.16 4.61 -14.20
C GLY A 136 -13.42 5.34 -14.63
N MET A 137 -14.55 5.02 -14.00
CA MET A 137 -15.85 5.63 -14.31
C MET A 137 -16.06 6.99 -13.66
N LYS A 138 -15.23 7.37 -12.68
CA LYS A 138 -15.37 8.60 -11.88
C LYS A 138 -16.74 8.74 -11.20
N ARG A 139 -17.35 7.63 -10.83
CA ARG A 139 -18.62 7.55 -10.10
C ARG A 139 -18.69 6.27 -9.27
N GLY A 140 -19.53 6.27 -8.25
CA GLY A 140 -19.85 5.04 -7.52
C GLY A 140 -20.61 4.03 -8.40
N LEU A 141 -20.46 2.75 -8.09
CA LEU A 141 -21.25 1.70 -8.73
C LEU A 141 -22.68 1.68 -8.21
N ARG A 142 -23.63 1.47 -9.13
CA ARG A 142 -25.04 1.19 -8.80
C ARG A 142 -25.15 -0.16 -8.09
N PRO A 143 -26.22 -0.41 -7.31
CA PRO A 143 -26.40 -1.70 -6.62
C PRO A 143 -26.30 -2.91 -7.55
N ILE A 144 -26.90 -2.83 -8.75
CA ILE A 144 -26.86 -3.91 -9.75
C ILE A 144 -25.45 -4.13 -10.32
N GLU A 145 -24.68 -3.07 -10.52
CA GLU A 145 -23.29 -3.15 -11.02
C GLU A 145 -22.38 -3.78 -9.97
N ARG A 146 -22.55 -3.41 -8.69
CA ARG A 146 -21.82 -4.01 -7.58
C ARG A 146 -22.13 -5.50 -7.43
N ALA A 147 -23.42 -5.85 -7.43
CA ALA A 147 -23.85 -7.25 -7.37
C ALA A 147 -23.34 -8.05 -8.59
N GLY A 148 -23.35 -7.44 -9.77
CA GLY A 148 -22.78 -8.00 -10.99
C GLY A 148 -21.28 -8.31 -10.84
N MET A 149 -20.52 -7.41 -10.23
CA MET A 149 -19.09 -7.62 -9.95
C MET A 149 -18.86 -8.77 -8.97
N ASP A 150 -19.63 -8.83 -7.89
CA ASP A 150 -19.53 -9.87 -6.86
C ASP A 150 -19.84 -11.27 -7.41
N ILE A 151 -20.91 -11.38 -8.21
CA ILE A 151 -21.31 -12.64 -8.85
C ILE A 151 -20.30 -13.04 -9.91
N SER A 152 -19.82 -12.10 -10.74
CA SER A 152 -18.79 -12.37 -11.75
C SER A 152 -17.50 -12.91 -11.13
N LEU A 153 -17.07 -12.32 -10.01
CA LEU A 153 -15.91 -12.83 -9.27
C LEU A 153 -16.17 -14.24 -8.71
N SER A 154 -17.37 -14.50 -8.19
CA SER A 154 -17.74 -15.80 -7.63
C SER A 154 -17.75 -16.90 -8.70
N ILE A 155 -18.32 -16.62 -9.87
CA ILE A 155 -18.31 -17.53 -11.02
C ILE A 155 -16.87 -17.72 -11.53
N ALA A 156 -16.09 -16.64 -11.65
CA ALA A 156 -14.69 -16.71 -12.07
C ALA A 156 -13.84 -17.57 -11.11
N LYS A 157 -14.09 -17.52 -9.80
CA LYS A 157 -13.43 -18.39 -8.81
C LYS A 157 -13.80 -19.86 -9.01
N ALA A 158 -15.08 -20.16 -9.25
CA ALA A 158 -15.52 -21.53 -9.53
C ALA A 158 -14.83 -22.07 -10.81
N LYS A 159 -14.84 -21.29 -11.89
CA LYS A 159 -14.14 -21.64 -13.15
C LYS A 159 -12.62 -21.79 -12.95
N ALA A 160 -12.01 -20.96 -12.11
CA ALA A 160 -10.58 -21.07 -11.80
C ALA A 160 -10.27 -22.42 -11.13
N LYS A 161 -11.09 -22.82 -10.16
CA LYS A 161 -11.00 -24.12 -9.51
C LYS A 161 -11.15 -25.27 -10.50
N ASP A 162 -12.15 -25.22 -11.38
CA ASP A 162 -12.36 -26.25 -12.41
C ASP A 162 -11.20 -26.36 -13.40
N ALA A 163 -10.51 -25.24 -13.66
CA ALA A 163 -9.31 -25.16 -14.49
C ALA A 163 -8.00 -25.48 -13.74
N ASN A 164 -8.06 -25.95 -12.49
CA ASN A 164 -6.90 -26.19 -11.61
C ASN A 164 -6.01 -24.95 -11.40
N LEU A 165 -6.61 -23.77 -11.34
CA LEU A 165 -5.97 -22.53 -10.93
C LEU A 165 -6.27 -22.24 -9.46
N HIS A 166 -5.28 -21.70 -8.74
CA HIS A 166 -5.47 -21.34 -7.33
C HIS A 166 -6.41 -20.14 -7.12
N HIS A 167 -6.38 -19.17 -8.04
CA HIS A 167 -7.14 -17.93 -7.93
C HIS A 167 -7.75 -17.53 -9.28
N ALA A 168 -8.89 -16.84 -9.23
CA ALA A 168 -9.47 -16.17 -10.40
C ALA A 168 -8.53 -15.07 -10.91
N THR A 169 -8.66 -14.70 -12.18
CA THR A 169 -7.88 -13.63 -12.82
C THR A 169 -8.82 -12.55 -13.38
N LEU A 170 -8.31 -11.33 -13.60
CA LEU A 170 -9.10 -10.23 -14.18
C LEU A 170 -9.79 -10.62 -15.51
N PRO A 171 -9.12 -11.32 -16.47
CA PRO A 171 -9.79 -11.78 -17.68
C PRO A 171 -10.98 -12.72 -17.43
N MET A 172 -10.92 -13.57 -16.41
CA MET A 172 -12.02 -14.49 -16.09
C MET A 172 -13.25 -13.72 -15.62
N VAL A 173 -13.05 -12.74 -14.72
CA VAL A 173 -14.14 -11.85 -14.27
C VAL A 173 -14.71 -11.05 -15.45
N LEU A 174 -13.84 -10.51 -16.30
CA LEU A 174 -14.24 -9.76 -17.48
C LEU A 174 -15.10 -10.59 -18.44
N ASN A 175 -14.75 -11.87 -18.66
CA ASN A 175 -15.52 -12.74 -19.52
C ASN A 175 -16.95 -12.95 -18.99
N GLU A 176 -17.14 -13.11 -17.68
CA GLU A 176 -18.48 -13.22 -17.08
C GLU A 176 -19.28 -11.92 -17.21
N LEU A 177 -18.63 -10.77 -17.13
CA LEU A 177 -19.29 -9.46 -17.30
C LEU A 177 -19.69 -9.20 -18.76
N LEU A 178 -18.86 -9.63 -19.73
CA LEU A 178 -19.13 -9.44 -21.15
C LEU A 178 -20.21 -10.40 -21.67
N ASP A 179 -20.30 -11.59 -21.11
CA ASP A 179 -21.27 -12.61 -21.51
C ASP A 179 -21.85 -13.36 -20.30
N PRO A 180 -22.72 -12.70 -19.52
CA PRO A 180 -23.30 -13.31 -18.32
C PRO A 180 -24.17 -14.50 -18.71
N ASN A 181 -23.97 -15.67 -18.08
CA ASN A 181 -24.77 -16.86 -18.35
C ASN A 181 -26.15 -16.82 -17.66
N GLU A 182 -26.99 -17.82 -17.94
CA GLU A 182 -28.34 -17.91 -17.36
C GLU A 182 -28.30 -17.98 -15.82
N SER A 183 -27.34 -18.72 -15.24
CA SER A 183 -27.17 -18.80 -13.78
C SER A 183 -26.88 -17.43 -13.15
N PHE A 184 -26.11 -16.58 -13.83
CA PHE A 184 -25.83 -15.22 -13.38
C PHE A 184 -27.11 -14.38 -13.40
N SER A 185 -27.82 -14.34 -14.53
CA SER A 185 -29.07 -13.58 -14.65
C SER A 185 -30.14 -14.04 -13.64
N SER A 186 -30.30 -15.36 -13.45
CA SER A 186 -31.23 -15.90 -12.46
C SER A 186 -30.86 -15.51 -11.02
N SER A 187 -29.57 -15.35 -10.69
CA SER A 187 -29.12 -14.94 -9.36
C SER A 187 -29.51 -13.50 -9.00
N LEU A 188 -29.80 -12.67 -10.01
CA LEU A 188 -30.23 -11.29 -9.85
C LEU A 188 -31.71 -11.07 -10.20
N PHE A 189 -32.45 -12.15 -10.49
CA PHE A 189 -33.87 -12.10 -10.89
C PHE A 189 -34.13 -11.14 -12.06
N ILE A 190 -33.22 -11.12 -13.04
CA ILE A 190 -33.25 -10.22 -14.20
C ILE A 190 -33.09 -11.03 -15.49
N ASP A 191 -33.63 -10.54 -16.61
CA ASP A 191 -33.39 -11.15 -17.92
C ASP A 191 -31.90 -11.03 -18.32
N GLN A 192 -31.37 -12.03 -19.03
CA GLN A 192 -29.96 -12.06 -19.43
C GLN A 192 -29.58 -10.87 -20.34
N GLY A 193 -30.45 -10.51 -21.28
CA GLY A 193 -30.24 -9.38 -22.17
C GLY A 193 -30.33 -8.04 -21.45
N GLU A 194 -31.21 -7.92 -20.46
CA GLU A 194 -31.30 -6.76 -19.58
C GLU A 194 -30.08 -6.63 -18.66
N LEU A 195 -29.66 -7.72 -18.01
CA LEU A 195 -28.44 -7.75 -17.19
C LEU A 195 -27.22 -7.30 -17.99
N LYS A 196 -27.05 -7.83 -19.20
CA LYS A 196 -25.95 -7.48 -20.09
C LYS A 196 -25.92 -5.99 -20.43
N LYS A 197 -27.07 -5.31 -20.49
CA LYS A 197 -27.14 -3.85 -20.63
C LYS A 197 -26.73 -3.15 -19.34
N GLU A 198 -27.25 -3.60 -18.20
CA GLU A 198 -26.99 -3.01 -16.88
C GLU A 198 -25.50 -3.05 -16.48
N ILE A 199 -24.78 -4.12 -16.83
CA ILE A 199 -23.36 -4.29 -16.47
C ILE A 199 -22.39 -3.93 -17.61
N LYS A 200 -22.90 -3.45 -18.75
CA LYS A 200 -22.08 -3.18 -19.94
C LYS A 200 -20.95 -2.18 -19.65
N GLU A 201 -21.26 -1.10 -18.95
CA GLU A 201 -20.29 -0.04 -18.68
C GLU A 201 -19.13 -0.55 -17.80
N ILE A 202 -19.44 -1.29 -16.73
CA ILE A 202 -18.41 -1.86 -15.84
C ILE A 202 -17.57 -2.92 -16.55
N ALA A 203 -18.16 -3.68 -17.47
CA ALA A 203 -17.43 -4.64 -18.31
C ALA A 203 -16.45 -3.93 -19.25
N LEU A 204 -16.86 -2.82 -19.87
CA LEU A 204 -16.02 -2.04 -20.76
C LEU A 204 -14.88 -1.33 -20.01
N GLU A 205 -15.13 -0.84 -18.81
CA GLU A 205 -14.10 -0.23 -17.98
C GLU A 205 -13.06 -1.28 -17.53
N LEU A 206 -13.51 -2.44 -17.04
CA LEU A 206 -12.59 -3.53 -16.69
C LEU A 206 -11.82 -4.03 -17.92
N ARG A 207 -12.45 -4.03 -19.11
CA ARG A 207 -11.78 -4.37 -20.37
C ARG A 207 -10.65 -3.41 -20.71
N ARG A 208 -10.81 -2.11 -20.47
CA ARG A 208 -9.74 -1.10 -20.68
C ARG A 208 -8.51 -1.44 -19.85
N MET A 209 -8.71 -1.94 -18.63
CA MET A 209 -7.63 -2.38 -17.77
C MET A 209 -6.97 -3.66 -18.30
N VAL A 210 -7.75 -4.71 -18.56
CA VAL A 210 -7.21 -6.02 -18.98
C VAL A 210 -6.55 -5.98 -20.36
N SER A 211 -7.19 -5.35 -21.33
CA SER A 211 -6.73 -5.33 -22.74
C SER A 211 -5.97 -4.06 -23.13
N GLY A 212 -5.97 -3.03 -22.28
CA GLY A 212 -5.30 -1.75 -22.50
C GLY A 212 -4.21 -1.50 -21.48
N ASP A 213 -4.47 -0.60 -20.53
CA ASP A 213 -3.44 0.05 -19.71
C ASP A 213 -2.63 -0.92 -18.82
N LEU A 214 -3.25 -2.01 -18.38
CA LEU A 214 -2.62 -3.00 -17.49
C LEU A 214 -2.20 -4.29 -18.21
N ARG A 215 -2.27 -4.30 -19.53
CA ARG A 215 -2.02 -5.49 -20.35
C ARG A 215 -0.63 -6.07 -20.08
N GLY A 216 -0.60 -7.37 -19.84
CA GLY A 216 0.62 -8.12 -19.56
C GLY A 216 1.19 -7.96 -18.16
N MET A 217 0.55 -7.20 -17.26
CA MET A 217 1.00 -7.02 -15.87
C MET A 217 0.07 -7.68 -14.85
N PHE A 218 -1.25 -7.55 -15.04
CA PHE A 218 -2.26 -8.02 -14.08
C PHE A 218 -3.33 -8.92 -14.70
N ASP A 219 -3.12 -9.35 -15.94
CA ASP A 219 -4.05 -10.08 -16.79
C ASP A 219 -3.83 -11.60 -16.78
N GLY A 220 -3.29 -12.16 -15.71
CA GLY A 220 -3.05 -13.59 -15.58
C GLY A 220 -2.58 -14.01 -14.19
N PRO A 221 -2.27 -15.31 -13.99
CA PRO A 221 -1.70 -15.80 -12.75
C PRO A 221 -0.37 -15.11 -12.41
N THR A 222 -0.06 -14.99 -11.13
CA THR A 222 1.26 -14.52 -10.68
C THR A 222 2.36 -15.41 -11.27
N SER A 223 3.38 -14.76 -11.83
CA SER A 223 4.46 -15.45 -12.53
C SER A 223 5.26 -16.34 -11.58
N ARG A 224 5.67 -17.52 -12.07
CA ARG A 224 6.50 -18.46 -11.29
C ARG A 224 7.80 -17.79 -10.85
N GLY A 225 8.19 -18.01 -9.60
CA GLY A 225 9.40 -17.44 -9.00
C GLY A 225 9.21 -16.07 -8.37
N VAL A 226 8.04 -15.45 -8.51
CA VAL A 226 7.66 -14.29 -7.69
C VAL A 226 7.09 -14.82 -6.38
N THR A 227 7.87 -14.78 -5.31
CA THR A 227 7.40 -15.18 -3.98
C THR A 227 8.03 -14.27 -2.92
N PRO A 228 7.24 -13.61 -2.06
CA PRO A 228 7.71 -12.59 -1.14
C PRO A 228 8.22 -13.14 0.20
N LYS A 229 8.88 -14.32 0.17
CA LYS A 229 9.65 -14.85 1.31
C LYS A 229 10.93 -14.05 1.59
N ALA A 230 11.23 -13.08 0.73
CA ALA A 230 12.38 -12.21 0.82
C ALA A 230 12.29 -11.23 2.00
N LYS A 231 13.45 -10.84 2.55
CA LYS A 231 13.56 -9.78 3.56
C LYS A 231 13.07 -8.43 3.02
N CYS A 232 13.17 -8.24 1.71
CA CYS A 232 12.70 -7.05 1.02
C CYS A 232 12.02 -7.42 -0.30
N VAL A 233 10.86 -6.81 -0.56
CA VAL A 233 10.15 -6.92 -1.83
C VAL A 233 9.98 -5.50 -2.36
N VAL A 234 10.45 -5.25 -3.57
CA VAL A 234 10.28 -3.96 -4.23
C VAL A 234 9.54 -4.22 -5.53
N ILE A 235 8.37 -3.60 -5.69
CA ILE A 235 7.65 -3.57 -6.96
C ILE A 235 7.98 -2.25 -7.64
N ASP A 236 8.86 -2.33 -8.63
CA ASP A 236 9.30 -1.21 -9.44
C ASP A 236 8.28 -0.93 -10.54
N LEU A 237 7.67 0.25 -10.46
CA LEU A 237 6.67 0.76 -11.41
C LEU A 237 7.21 1.96 -12.22
N SER A 238 8.53 2.15 -12.27
CA SER A 238 9.17 3.28 -12.98
C SER A 238 8.74 3.43 -14.45
N ASN A 239 8.42 2.30 -15.10
CA ASN A 239 7.96 2.26 -16.49
C ASN A 239 6.52 2.77 -16.67
N LEU A 240 5.83 3.08 -15.56
CA LEU A 240 4.43 3.49 -15.50
C LEU A 240 4.28 4.83 -14.76
N TYR A 241 5.37 5.49 -14.35
CA TYR A 241 5.31 6.69 -13.52
C TYR A 241 4.52 7.83 -14.15
N SER A 242 4.60 7.99 -15.47
CA SER A 242 3.85 9.00 -16.23
C SER A 242 2.51 8.49 -16.77
N SER A 243 2.06 7.29 -16.37
CA SER A 243 0.81 6.70 -16.84
C SER A 243 -0.39 7.29 -16.11
N HIS A 244 -1.47 7.56 -16.84
CA HIS A 244 -2.76 7.95 -16.26
C HIS A 244 -3.39 6.85 -15.40
N SER A 245 -2.89 5.62 -15.50
CA SER A 245 -3.39 4.45 -14.77
C SER A 245 -2.47 4.06 -13.61
N LEU A 246 -1.56 4.95 -13.19
CA LEU A 246 -0.63 4.70 -12.08
C LEU A 246 -1.36 4.34 -10.78
N SER A 247 -2.46 5.03 -10.45
CA SER A 247 -3.28 4.73 -9.27
C SER A 247 -3.81 3.29 -9.28
N ALA A 248 -4.35 2.84 -10.43
CA ALA A 248 -4.83 1.48 -10.64
C ALA A 248 -3.70 0.44 -10.56
N VAL A 249 -2.54 0.72 -11.17
CA VAL A 249 -1.35 -0.13 -11.07
C VAL A 249 -0.91 -0.28 -9.61
N MET A 250 -0.81 0.83 -8.88
CA MET A 250 -0.44 0.83 -7.46
C MET A 250 -1.47 0.07 -6.62
N ALA A 251 -2.76 0.18 -6.93
CA ALA A 251 -3.83 -0.58 -6.28
C ALA A 251 -3.66 -2.10 -6.50
N CYS A 252 -3.46 -2.52 -7.75
CA CYS A 252 -3.26 -3.92 -8.11
C CYS A 252 -2.01 -4.50 -7.44
N ALA A 253 -0.88 -3.77 -7.49
CA ALA A 253 0.37 -4.19 -6.85
C ALA A 253 0.23 -4.27 -5.31
N THR A 254 -0.48 -3.31 -4.71
CA THR A 254 -0.76 -3.31 -3.27
C THR A 254 -1.66 -4.48 -2.87
N SER A 255 -2.67 -4.80 -3.70
CA SER A 255 -3.57 -5.94 -3.47
C SER A 255 -2.82 -7.27 -3.50
N TRP A 256 -1.90 -7.43 -4.45
CA TRP A 256 -1.04 -8.61 -4.52
C TRP A 256 -0.08 -8.70 -3.32
N LEU A 257 0.56 -7.60 -2.90
CA LEU A 257 1.34 -7.63 -1.66
C LEU A 257 0.47 -8.01 -0.46
N GLN A 258 -0.80 -7.59 -0.43
CA GLN A 258 -1.67 -7.93 0.68
C GLN A 258 -2.12 -9.39 0.71
N SER A 259 -2.28 -10.08 -0.43
CA SER A 259 -2.54 -11.54 -0.42
C SER A 259 -1.39 -12.28 0.25
N GLU A 260 -0.19 -11.91 -0.16
CA GLU A 260 1.04 -12.48 0.37
C GLU A 260 1.27 -12.15 1.85
N MET A 261 0.80 -10.99 2.31
CA MET A 261 0.86 -10.60 3.73
C MET A 261 0.06 -11.54 4.61
N ILE A 262 -1.11 -12.00 4.14
CA ILE A 262 -2.00 -12.88 4.90
C ILE A 262 -1.37 -14.26 5.08
N GLU A 263 -0.66 -14.74 4.06
CA GLU A 263 0.00 -16.06 4.08
C GLU A 263 1.35 -16.04 4.81
N ARG A 264 1.87 -14.86 5.15
CA ARG A 264 3.18 -14.69 5.76
C ARG A 264 3.22 -15.15 7.21
N GLU A 265 4.35 -15.74 7.61
CA GLU A 265 4.74 -15.84 9.01
C GLU A 265 4.88 -14.44 9.63
N ARG A 266 4.35 -14.23 10.83
CA ARG A 266 4.32 -12.91 11.51
C ARG A 266 5.58 -12.65 12.34
N ASP A 267 6.71 -13.14 11.83
CA ASP A 267 8.05 -13.12 12.45
C ASP A 267 8.77 -11.78 12.18
N GLY A 268 8.78 -10.88 13.16
CA GLY A 268 9.38 -9.56 12.96
C GLY A 268 8.50 -8.66 12.07
N GLY A 269 8.27 -7.43 12.53
CA GLY A 269 7.32 -6.52 11.89
C GLY A 269 7.55 -6.31 10.39
N LEU A 270 6.47 -6.00 9.66
CA LEU A 270 6.50 -5.69 8.23
C LEU A 270 6.34 -4.19 8.00
N PHE A 271 7.25 -3.58 7.28
CA PHE A 271 7.00 -2.27 6.68
C PHE A 271 6.33 -2.44 5.32
N MET A 272 5.16 -1.82 5.14
CA MET A 272 4.50 -1.68 3.84
C MET A 272 4.65 -0.23 3.39
N VAL A 273 5.50 0.01 2.40
CA VAL A 273 5.83 1.36 1.92
C VAL A 273 5.09 1.63 0.63
N ILE A 274 4.36 2.73 0.60
CA ILE A 274 3.74 3.27 -0.61
C ILE A 274 4.43 4.59 -0.89
N ASP A 275 5.40 4.54 -1.80
CA ASP A 275 6.04 5.75 -2.30
C ASP A 275 5.11 6.48 -3.27
N GLU A 276 5.19 7.81 -3.31
CA GLU A 276 4.28 8.66 -4.09
C GLU A 276 2.80 8.38 -3.77
N ALA A 277 2.47 8.20 -2.49
CA ALA A 277 1.12 7.84 -2.04
C ALA A 277 0.04 8.84 -2.51
N TRP A 278 0.41 10.07 -2.87
CA TRP A 278 -0.48 11.05 -3.48
C TRP A 278 -1.20 10.52 -4.73
N ALA A 279 -0.52 9.72 -5.56
CA ALA A 279 -1.11 9.17 -6.79
C ALA A 279 -2.30 8.25 -6.52
N VAL A 280 -2.32 7.59 -5.35
CA VAL A 280 -3.46 6.77 -4.91
C VAL A 280 -4.51 7.62 -4.19
N LEU A 281 -4.10 8.68 -3.50
CA LEU A 281 -5.00 9.53 -2.72
C LEU A 281 -5.84 10.49 -3.58
N GLU A 282 -5.37 10.85 -4.78
CA GLU A 282 -6.16 11.61 -5.76
C GLU A 282 -7.35 10.81 -6.31
N ASP A 283 -7.30 9.49 -6.23
CA ASP A 283 -8.37 8.61 -6.68
C ASP A 283 -9.28 8.22 -5.52
N ILE A 284 -10.52 8.71 -5.52
CA ILE A 284 -11.48 8.47 -4.42
C ILE A 284 -11.78 6.97 -4.25
N GLY A 285 -11.92 6.23 -5.36
CA GLY A 285 -12.24 4.80 -5.32
C GLY A 285 -11.09 4.00 -4.71
N VAL A 286 -9.87 4.22 -5.20
CA VAL A 286 -8.67 3.53 -4.71
C VAL A 286 -8.29 3.98 -3.30
N SER A 287 -8.42 5.27 -2.97
CA SER A 287 -8.14 5.82 -1.64
C SER A 287 -9.01 5.18 -0.55
N LYS A 288 -10.33 5.06 -0.79
CA LYS A 288 -11.25 4.37 0.15
C LYS A 288 -10.86 2.91 0.37
N TRP A 289 -10.51 2.21 -0.70
CA TRP A 289 -10.02 0.83 -0.63
C TRP A 289 -8.73 0.72 0.17
N LEU A 290 -7.75 1.60 -0.10
CA LEU A 290 -6.46 1.59 0.59
C LEU A 290 -6.62 1.88 2.09
N GLN A 291 -7.47 2.84 2.46
CA GLN A 291 -7.78 3.14 3.86
C GLN A 291 -8.39 1.93 4.59
N LYS A 292 -9.33 1.22 3.95
CA LYS A 292 -9.90 -0.02 4.51
C LYS A 292 -8.79 -1.06 4.71
N SER A 293 -7.88 -1.18 3.76
CA SER A 293 -6.80 -2.15 3.84
C SER A 293 -5.74 -1.81 4.89
N PHE A 294 -5.41 -0.52 5.07
CA PHE A 294 -4.51 -0.08 6.15
C PHE A 294 -5.06 -0.33 7.55
N LYS A 295 -6.39 -0.29 7.73
CA LYS A 295 -7.03 -0.67 9.01
C LYS A 295 -6.84 -2.17 9.32
N LEU A 296 -6.90 -3.02 8.29
CA LEU A 296 -6.68 -4.46 8.44
C LEU A 296 -5.22 -4.76 8.80
N ALA A 297 -4.25 -4.09 8.16
CA ALA A 297 -2.82 -4.30 8.38
C ALA A 297 -2.36 -4.19 9.85
N ARG A 298 -3.07 -3.40 10.68
CA ARG A 298 -2.77 -3.23 12.12
C ARG A 298 -2.82 -4.55 12.90
N SER A 299 -3.71 -5.48 12.56
CA SER A 299 -3.81 -6.78 13.25
C SER A 299 -2.76 -7.79 12.78
N TYR A 300 -2.00 -7.48 11.72
CA TYR A 300 -1.01 -8.37 11.09
C TYR A 300 0.44 -8.02 11.43
N GLY A 301 0.69 -7.09 12.36
CA GLY A 301 2.06 -6.68 12.70
C GLY A 301 2.74 -5.87 11.59
N VAL A 302 1.95 -5.04 10.90
CA VAL A 302 2.40 -4.21 9.79
C VAL A 302 2.40 -2.73 10.18
N SER A 303 3.47 -2.04 9.79
CA SER A 303 3.59 -0.58 9.81
C SER A 303 3.51 -0.08 8.37
N ASN A 304 2.43 0.63 8.04
CA ASN A 304 2.30 1.28 6.73
C ASN A 304 3.09 2.58 6.74
N ILE A 305 3.89 2.83 5.70
CA ILE A 305 4.61 4.07 5.46
C ILE A 305 4.08 4.69 4.17
N ALA A 306 3.37 5.81 4.28
CA ALA A 306 2.99 6.62 3.13
C ALA A 306 4.03 7.73 2.92
N VAL A 307 4.62 7.81 1.72
CA VAL A 307 5.60 8.84 1.38
C VAL A 307 4.97 9.86 0.41
N MET A 308 5.06 11.14 0.75
CA MET A 308 4.39 12.23 0.02
C MET A 308 5.28 13.47 -0.13
N HIS A 309 4.92 14.38 -1.04
CA HIS A 309 5.66 15.62 -1.26
C HIS A 309 5.14 16.78 -0.42
N ARG A 310 3.81 16.96 -0.32
CA ARG A 310 3.18 18.02 0.47
C ARG A 310 1.94 17.52 1.19
N PHE A 311 1.58 18.17 2.30
CA PHE A 311 0.33 17.87 3.01
C PHE A 311 -0.92 18.32 2.21
N SER A 312 -0.75 19.31 1.33
CA SER A 312 -1.80 19.76 0.39
C SER A 312 -2.30 18.62 -0.51
N ASP A 313 -1.44 17.65 -0.82
CA ASP A 313 -1.77 16.51 -1.67
C ASP A 313 -2.79 15.57 -1.00
N LEU A 314 -2.91 15.64 0.33
CA LEU A 314 -3.94 14.93 1.11
C LEU A 314 -5.29 15.68 1.10
N LEU A 315 -5.26 17.01 0.93
CA LEU A 315 -6.42 17.90 0.99
C LEU A 315 -7.10 18.08 -0.37
N SER A 316 -6.42 17.77 -1.47
CA SER A 316 -6.97 17.83 -2.84
C SER A 316 -7.79 16.60 -3.24
N GLY A 317 -7.56 15.44 -2.60
CA GLY A 317 -8.31 14.19 -2.84
C GLY A 317 -9.64 14.06 -2.07
N GLY A 318 -9.91 14.99 -1.15
CA GLY A 318 -11.22 15.15 -0.53
C GLY A 318 -11.92 16.34 -1.16
N GLU A 319 -13.11 16.15 -1.72
CA GLU A 319 -13.96 17.27 -2.12
C GLU A 319 -13.99 18.33 -1.02
N SER A 320 -13.68 19.56 -1.41
CA SER A 320 -13.74 20.74 -0.57
C SER A 320 -15.15 20.85 0.02
N GLY A 321 -15.37 20.36 1.24
CA GLY A 321 -16.67 20.51 1.91
C GLY A 321 -17.07 19.57 3.04
N SER A 322 -16.31 18.56 3.50
CA SER A 322 -16.88 17.64 4.52
C SER A 322 -16.00 17.11 5.65
N VAL A 323 -14.81 17.66 5.90
CA VAL A 323 -14.03 17.30 7.12
C VAL A 323 -13.44 18.50 7.86
N GLN A 324 -13.78 19.73 7.46
CA GLN A 324 -13.24 20.95 8.08
C GLN A 324 -13.99 21.40 9.35
N GLU A 325 -15.01 20.66 9.81
CA GLU A 325 -15.89 21.08 10.92
C GLU A 325 -15.87 20.17 12.18
N LYS A 326 -14.97 19.19 12.28
CA LYS A 326 -14.96 18.26 13.45
C LYS A 326 -13.65 18.10 14.20
N LEU A 327 -12.74 19.06 14.12
CA LEU A 327 -11.59 19.17 15.01
C LEU A 327 -11.33 20.65 15.39
N GLY A 328 -12.37 21.29 15.91
CA GLY A 328 -12.26 22.39 16.86
C GLY A 328 -12.40 21.85 18.28
#